data_AF-A0A2P6W087-F1
#
_entry.id   AF-A0A2P6W087-F1
#
_cell.length_a   1.000
_cell.length_b   1.000
_cell.length_c   1.000
_cell.angle_alpha   90.00
_cell.angle_beta   90.00
_cell.angle_gamma   90.00
#
_symmetry.space_group_name_H-M   'P 1'
#
loop_
_entity.id
_entity.type
_entity.pdbx_description
1 polymer ?
#
loop_
_entity_poly.entity_id
_entity_poly.type
_entity_poly.pdbx_seq_one_letter_code
_entity_poly.pdbx_strand_id
1 'polypeptide(L)'
;MTMSVDLPDGLENEIDSEVSNGRYKSKSELVRDAVRRLLEERNKLEYRKLSVKAQERIDLARETGEEYNPEEIRKELGIES
;
A
#
# COMPACT_ATOMS: atom_id res chain seq x y z
N MET A 1 -14.48 -13.30 -13.39
CA MET A 1 -13.31 -14.10 -12.96
C MET A 1 -13.56 -14.50 -11.51
N THR A 2 -13.53 -15.79 -11.20
CA THR A 2 -13.73 -16.32 -9.85
C THR A 2 -12.37 -16.72 -9.28
N MET A 3 -12.06 -16.22 -8.08
CA MET A 3 -10.90 -16.65 -7.30
C MET A 3 -11.40 -17.44 -6.10
N SER A 4 -10.81 -18.61 -5.88
CA SER A 4 -10.99 -19.37 -4.64
C SER A 4 -9.87 -18.96 -3.69
N VAL A 5 -10.23 -18.71 -2.44
CA VAL A 5 -9.33 -18.26 -1.38
C VAL A 5 -9.68 -19.04 -0.13
N ASP A 6 -8.68 -19.67 0.47
CA ASP A 6 -8.77 -20.29 1.79
C ASP A 6 -8.68 -19.22 2.87
N LEU A 7 -9.64 -19.22 3.79
CA LEU A 7 -9.73 -18.26 4.88
C LEU A 7 -9.67 -19.03 6.21
N PRO A 8 -8.93 -18.55 7.22
CA PRO A 8 -9.01 -19.11 8.56
C PRO A 8 -10.44 -19.01 9.12
N ASP A 9 -10.87 -20.00 9.90
CA ASP A 9 -12.24 -20.07 10.45
C ASP A 9 -12.66 -18.78 11.18
N GLY A 10 -11.74 -18.16 11.93
CA GLY A 10 -12.02 -16.89 12.63
C GLY A 10 -12.32 -15.73 11.68
N LEU A 11 -11.70 -15.72 10.50
CA LEU A 11 -11.88 -14.67 9.50
C LEU A 11 -13.19 -14.86 8.71
N GLU A 12 -13.61 -16.10 8.47
CA GLU A 12 -14.89 -16.36 7.82
C GLU A 12 -16.06 -15.86 8.67
N ASN A 13 -16.04 -16.11 9.99
CA ASN A 13 -17.06 -15.62 10.91
C ASN A 13 -17.16 -14.09 10.93
N GLU A 14 -16.01 -13.39 10.89
CA GLU A 14 -15.97 -11.93 10.85
C GLU A 14 -16.55 -11.40 9.53
N ILE A 15 -16.20 -12.02 8.40
CA ILE A 15 -16.73 -11.66 7.08
C ILE A 15 -18.25 -11.86 7.03
N ASP A 16 -18.75 -12.95 7.59
CA ASP A 16 -20.18 -13.23 7.65
C ASP A 16 -20.92 -12.21 8.52
N SER A 17 -20.36 -11.86 9.67
CA SER A 17 -20.89 -10.78 10.53
C SER A 17 -21.00 -9.46 9.76
N GLU A 18 -19.96 -9.04 9.04
CA GLU A 18 -19.96 -7.78 8.29
C GLU A 18 -20.99 -7.76 7.16
N VAL A 19 -21.23 -8.90 6.51
CA VAL A 19 -22.27 -9.04 5.48
C VAL A 19 -23.66 -9.04 6.12
N SER A 20 -23.88 -9.78 7.20
CA SER A 20 -25.14 -9.81 7.94
C SER A 20 -25.52 -8.46 8.52
N ASN A 21 -24.54 -7.66 8.94
CA ASN A 21 -24.73 -6.29 9.40
C ASN A 21 -25.04 -5.29 8.26
N GLY A 22 -25.09 -5.75 7.01
CA GLY A 22 -25.42 -4.95 5.84
C GLY A 22 -24.32 -3.99 5.40
N ARG A 23 -23.10 -4.10 5.97
CA ARG A 23 -21.96 -3.26 5.55
C ARG A 23 -21.46 -3.62 4.17
N TYR A 24 -21.61 -4.90 3.79
CA TYR A 24 -21.27 -5.41 2.47
C TYR A 24 -22.42 -6.29 1.95
N LYS A 25 -22.65 -6.29 0.63
CA LYS A 25 -23.71 -7.08 -0.01
C LYS A 25 -23.32 -8.56 -0.18
N SER A 26 -22.02 -8.87 -0.11
CA SER A 26 -21.50 -10.23 -0.25
C SER A 26 -20.09 -10.37 0.34
N LYS A 27 -19.71 -11.59 0.71
CA LYS A 27 -18.33 -11.91 1.15
C LYS A 27 -17.29 -11.44 0.13
N SER A 28 -17.56 -11.66 -1.17
CA SER A 28 -16.66 -11.27 -2.26
C SER A 28 -16.50 -9.75 -2.41
N GLU A 29 -17.51 -8.95 -2.04
CA GLU A 29 -17.39 -7.50 -2.03
C GLU A 29 -16.44 -7.03 -0.94
N LEU A 30 -16.58 -7.58 0.27
CA LEU A 30 -15.69 -7.32 1.38
C LEU A 30 -14.25 -7.69 1.05
N VAL A 31 -14.01 -8.89 0.51
CA VAL A 31 -12.66 -9.33 0.14
C VAL A 31 -12.03 -8.41 -0.91
N ARG A 32 -12.79 -7.98 -1.92
CA ARG A 32 -12.29 -7.01 -2.91
C ARG A 32 -11.96 -5.65 -2.28
N ASP A 33 -12.77 -5.17 -1.36
CA ASP A 33 -12.52 -3.91 -0.67
C ASP A 33 -11.28 -4.00 0.23
N ALA A 34 -11.14 -5.10 0.97
CA ALA A 34 -9.97 -5.36 1.80
C ALA A 34 -8.67 -5.40 0.99
N VAL A 35 -8.68 -6.13 -0.15
CA VAL A 35 -7.52 -6.18 -1.05
C VAL A 35 -7.22 -4.80 -1.63
N ARG A 36 -8.24 -4.04 -2.04
CA ARG A 36 -8.05 -2.67 -2.55
C ARG A 36 -7.37 -1.78 -1.49
N ARG A 37 -7.89 -1.78 -0.26
CA ARG A 37 -7.32 -0.99 0.85
C ARG A 37 -5.89 -1.40 1.15
N LEU A 38 -5.59 -2.70 1.16
CA LEU A 38 -4.23 -3.21 1.35
C LEU A 38 -3.26 -2.69 0.28
N LEU A 39 -3.68 -2.70 -0.99
CA LEU A 39 -2.87 -2.17 -2.09
C LEU A 39 -2.69 -0.65 -1.99
N GLU A 40 -3.75 0.08 -1.64
CA GLU A 40 -3.69 1.53 -1.42
C GLU A 40 -2.78 1.89 -0.24
N GLU A 41 -2.83 1.14 0.85
CA GLU A 41 -1.96 1.33 2.01
C GLU A 41 -0.51 1.03 1.69
N ARG A 42 -0.22 -0.06 0.96
CA ARG A 42 1.13 -0.34 0.45
C ARG A 42 1.66 0.81 -0.38
N ASN A 43 0.89 1.29 -1.35
CA ASN A 43 1.29 2.42 -2.17
C ASN A 43 1.55 3.67 -1.30
N LYS A 44 0.67 4.00 -0.35
CA LYS A 44 0.87 5.14 0.56
C LYS A 44 2.14 5.01 1.39
N LEU A 45 2.47 3.81 1.87
CA LEU A 45 3.70 3.56 2.62
C LEU A 45 4.94 3.72 1.75
N GLU A 46 4.91 3.25 0.51
CA GLU A 46 5.99 3.44 -0.45
C GLU A 46 6.20 4.92 -0.80
N TYR A 47 5.12 5.66 -1.06
CA TYR A 47 5.18 7.11 -1.28
C TYR A 47 5.73 7.87 -0.06
N ARG A 48 5.36 7.48 1.17
CA ARG A 48 5.92 8.10 2.38
C ARG A 48 7.41 7.84 2.51
N LYS A 49 7.86 6.61 2.29
CA LYS A 49 9.30 6.28 2.31
C LYS A 49 10.07 7.07 1.27
N LEU A 50 9.50 7.23 0.07
CA LEU A 50 10.07 8.06 -0.99
C LEU A 50 10.18 9.52 -0.55
N SER A 51 9.11 10.08 0.03
CA SER A 51 9.09 11.47 0.50
C SER A 51 10.14 11.73 1.57
N VAL A 52 10.33 10.80 2.52
CA VAL A 52 11.33 10.95 3.58
C VAL A 52 12.74 10.91 2.99
N LYS A 53 13.06 9.92 2.15
CA LYS A 53 14.39 9.84 1.52
C LYS A 53 14.70 11.02 0.59
N ALA A 54 13.71 11.49 -0.15
CA ALA A 54 13.86 12.67 -1.00
C ALA A 54 14.17 13.90 -0.14
N GLN A 55 13.47 14.07 0.98
CA GLN A 55 13.73 15.17 1.91
C GLN A 55 15.13 15.07 2.52
N GLU A 56 15.55 13.89 3.00
CA GLU A 56 16.90 13.65 3.53
C GLU A 56 17.99 14.03 2.53
N ARG A 57 17.82 13.68 1.23
CA ARG A 57 18.78 14.05 0.19
C ARG A 57 18.75 15.54 -0.19
N ILE A 58 17.59 16.19 -0.13
CA ILE A 58 17.50 17.65 -0.30
C ILE A 58 18.23 18.35 0.84
N ASP A 59 18.05 17.89 2.08
CA ASP A 59 18.72 18.47 3.24
C ASP A 59 20.24 18.24 3.19
N LEU A 60 20.68 17.04 2.82
CA LEU A 60 22.10 16.74 2.61
C LEU A 60 22.71 17.63 1.50
N ALA A 61 22.04 17.75 0.35
CA ALA A 61 22.47 18.61 -0.75
C ALA A 61 22.61 20.08 -0.33
N ARG A 62 21.73 20.57 0.55
CA ARG A 62 21.80 21.93 1.10
C ARG A 62 22.99 22.11 2.05
N GLU A 63 23.38 21.08 2.79
CA GLU A 63 24.49 21.11 3.73
C GLU A 63 25.85 20.91 3.06
N THR A 64 25.94 20.03 2.05
CA THR A 64 27.20 19.64 1.39
C THR A 64 27.45 20.37 0.08
N GLY A 65 26.42 20.99 -0.51
CA GLY A 65 26.47 21.58 -1.86
C GLY A 65 26.44 20.54 -2.98
N GLU A 66 26.21 19.26 -2.67
CA GLU A 66 26.08 18.19 -3.67
C GLU A 66 24.77 18.32 -4.47
N GLU A 67 24.81 17.89 -5.74
CA GLU A 67 23.68 18.01 -6.65
C GLU A 67 22.60 16.95 -6.35
N TYR A 68 21.37 17.40 -6.17
CA TYR A 68 20.22 16.51 -5.98
C TYR A 68 19.73 15.97 -7.33
N ASN A 69 19.89 14.66 -7.56
CA ASN A 69 19.32 13.98 -8.73
C ASN A 69 18.13 13.09 -8.32
N PRO A 70 16.88 13.50 -8.62
CA PRO A 70 15.70 12.74 -8.24
C PRO A 70 15.60 11.36 -8.93
N GLU A 71 16.22 11.17 -10.09
CA GLU A 71 16.15 9.90 -10.83
C GLU A 71 17.01 8.80 -10.17
N GLU A 72 18.12 9.17 -9.50
CA GLU A 72 18.93 8.21 -8.73
C GLU A 72 18.15 7.64 -7.54
N ILE A 73 17.39 8.48 -6.83
CA ILE A 73 16.59 8.04 -5.67
C ILE A 73 15.49 7.06 -6.10
N ARG A 74 14.86 7.32 -7.26
CA ARG A 74 13.83 6.43 -7.82
C ARG A 74 14.41 5.06 -8.17
N LYS A 75 15.62 5.04 -8.74
CA LYS A 75 16.36 3.82 -9.07
C LYS A 75 16.81 3.03 -7.84
N GLU A 76 17.37 3.69 -6.81
CA GLU A 76 17.76 3.04 -5.55
C GLU A 76 16.58 2.41 -4.79
N LEU A 77 15.38 2.98 -4.97
CA LEU A 77 14.16 2.48 -4.34
C LEU A 77 13.45 1.40 -5.17
N GLY A 78 14.00 1.01 -6.32
CA GLY A 78 13.42 -0.04 -7.17
C GLY A 78 12.06 0.33 -7.76
N ILE A 79 11.76 1.63 -7.88
CA ILE A 79 10.55 2.16 -8.52
C ILE A 79 10.88 2.39 -10.00
N GLU A 80 11.27 1.34 -10.72
CA GLU A 80 11.36 1.37 -12.17
C GLU A 80 10.01 0.92 -12.76
N SER A 81 9.52 1.67 -13.76
CA SER A 81 8.40 1.29 -14.62
C SER A 81 8.83 0.26 -15.66
#